data_AF-A0A379FHQ9-F1
#
_entry.id   AF-A0A379FHQ9-F1
#
_cell.length_a   1.000
_cell.length_b   1.000
_cell.length_c   1.000
_cell.angle_alpha   90.00
_cell.angle_beta   90.00
_cell.angle_gamma   90.00
#
_symmetry.space_group_name_H-M   'P 1'
#
loop_
_entity.id
_entity.type
_entity.pdbx_description
1 polymer ?
#
loop_
_entity_poly.entity_id
_entity_poly.type
_entity_poly.pdbx_seq_one_letter_code
_entity_poly.pdbx_strand_id
1 'polypeptide(L)'
;MKKYDLIYCDPPWDYKNKVSNGAAKNHYPTTSLFNLTHISIHSIASDNAVLAMWYTGNFVLEAIRLAEAWDFKVKNMFGFAWVKLNKNAGDRINKKQPEDFFDFMEILNNETKINCGNYTRQNIEMCLIATRGNGLPRQSASVRQVIYLCLDEHS
;
A
#
# COMPACT_ATOMS: atom_id res chain seq x y z
N MET A 1 -9.73 -7.87 26.53
CA MET A 1 -8.83 -7.25 25.56
C MET A 1 -9.68 -6.41 24.60
N LYS A 2 -9.27 -5.19 24.24
CA LYS A 2 -10.03 -4.33 23.32
C LYS A 2 -10.05 -4.95 21.92
N LYS A 3 -11.21 -4.93 21.26
CA LYS A 3 -11.40 -5.38 19.88
C LYS A 3 -11.48 -4.19 18.93
N TYR A 4 -11.05 -4.39 17.68
CA TYR A 4 -10.99 -3.36 16.64
C TYR A 4 -11.77 -3.78 15.39
N ASP A 5 -12.56 -2.85 14.88
CA ASP A 5 -13.35 -3.01 13.66
C ASP A 5 -12.50 -2.78 12.39
N LEU A 6 -11.43 -1.99 12.51
CA LEU A 6 -10.46 -1.73 11.45
C LEU A 6 -9.06 -2.07 11.93
N ILE A 7 -8.36 -2.91 11.16
CA ILE A 7 -6.93 -3.12 11.26
C ILE A 7 -6.30 -2.53 10.01
N TYR A 8 -5.34 -1.63 10.20
CA TYR A 8 -4.57 -1.01 9.14
C TYR A 8 -3.09 -1.33 9.36
N CYS A 9 -2.40 -1.85 8.34
CA CYS A 9 -1.00 -2.22 8.48
C CYS A 9 -0.19 -2.07 7.20
N ASP A 10 1.11 -1.90 7.38
CA ASP A 10 2.15 -2.00 6.35
C ASP A 10 3.19 -3.02 6.85
N PRO A 11 3.03 -4.32 6.51
CA PRO A 11 3.90 -5.35 7.06
C PRO A 11 5.36 -5.18 6.61
N PRO A 12 6.35 -5.46 7.48
CA PRO A 12 7.77 -5.29 7.14
C PRO A 12 8.28 -6.47 6.29
N TRP A 13 7.87 -6.48 5.02
CA TRP A 13 8.08 -7.56 4.07
C TRP A 13 9.58 -7.88 3.87
N ASP A 14 9.96 -9.15 3.99
CA ASP A 14 11.35 -9.58 3.77
C ASP A 14 11.68 -9.78 2.29
N TYR A 15 12.20 -8.73 1.64
CA TYR A 15 12.67 -8.80 0.26
C TYR A 15 13.88 -9.72 0.12
N LYS A 16 13.83 -10.64 -0.85
CA LYS A 16 14.97 -11.50 -1.20
C LYS A 16 16.15 -10.71 -1.75
N ASN A 17 15.89 -9.64 -2.50
CA ASN A 17 16.94 -8.78 -3.04
C ASN A 17 17.43 -7.81 -1.96
N LYS A 18 18.66 -8.02 -1.49
CA LYS A 18 19.29 -7.25 -0.40
C LYS A 18 20.43 -6.35 -0.88
N VAL A 19 20.72 -6.33 -2.18
CA VAL A 19 21.96 -5.74 -2.73
C VAL A 19 21.73 -4.33 -3.29
N SER A 20 20.48 -3.87 -3.43
CA SER A 20 20.20 -2.52 -3.94
C SER A 20 20.26 -1.44 -2.85
N ASN A 21 20.63 -0.22 -3.24
CA ASN A 21 20.62 0.95 -2.34
C ASN A 21 19.24 1.24 -1.72
N GLY A 22 18.15 0.76 -2.34
CA GLY A 22 16.78 0.87 -1.83
C GLY A 22 16.26 -0.40 -1.15
N ALA A 23 17.12 -1.32 -0.70
CA ALA A 23 16.68 -2.52 0.00
C ALA A 23 16.06 -2.13 1.35
N ALA A 24 14.86 -2.63 1.65
CA ALA A 24 14.11 -2.35 2.88
C ALA A 24 14.93 -2.54 4.17
N LYS A 25 15.81 -3.56 4.19
CA LYS A 25 16.70 -3.85 5.34
C LYS A 25 17.66 -2.72 5.70
N ASN A 26 17.93 -1.80 4.78
CA ASN A 26 18.79 -0.65 5.03
C ASN A 26 18.05 0.46 5.79
N HIS A 27 16.72 0.39 5.88
CA HIS A 27 15.86 1.40 6.50
C HIS A 27 15.16 0.87 7.77
N TYR A 28 14.68 -0.37 7.77
CA TYR A 28 14.01 -0.99 8.92
C TYR A 28 14.20 -2.52 8.99
N PRO A 29 14.04 -3.14 10.17
CA PRO A 29 14.04 -4.59 10.31
C PRO A 29 12.86 -5.23 9.56
N THR A 30 13.13 -6.23 8.72
CA THR A 30 12.11 -7.04 8.05
C THR A 30 11.89 -8.37 8.77
N THR A 31 10.74 -9.02 8.53
CA THR A 31 10.44 -10.33 9.12
C THR A 31 9.84 -11.29 8.10
N SER A 32 9.97 -12.59 8.37
CA SER A 32 9.48 -13.63 7.47
C SER A 32 7.96 -13.69 7.47
N LEU A 33 7.37 -14.18 6.36
CA LEU A 33 5.94 -14.45 6.31
C LEU A 33 5.51 -15.38 7.46
N PHE A 34 6.32 -16.38 7.79
CA PHE A 34 6.07 -17.27 8.93
C PHE A 34 5.89 -16.48 10.23
N ASN A 35 6.78 -15.54 10.55
CA ASN A 35 6.63 -14.73 11.76
C ASN A 35 5.40 -13.82 11.70
N LEU A 36 5.11 -13.23 10.53
CA LEU A 36 3.92 -12.38 10.35
C LEU A 36 2.63 -13.16 10.60
N THR A 37 2.51 -14.39 10.09
CA THR A 37 1.29 -15.20 10.26
C THR A 37 1.06 -15.64 11.71
N HIS A 38 2.09 -15.64 12.56
CA HIS A 38 1.96 -16.00 13.98
C HIS A 38 1.62 -14.80 14.87
N ILE A 39 1.54 -13.58 14.33
CA ILE A 39 0.99 -12.44 15.05
C ILE A 39 -0.50 -12.69 15.26
N SER A 40 -0.96 -12.67 16.51
CA SER A 40 -2.33 -13.03 16.89
C SER A 40 -3.35 -11.90 16.59
N ILE A 41 -3.39 -11.40 15.36
CA ILE A 41 -4.31 -10.32 14.94
C ILE A 41 -5.79 -10.71 15.12
N HIS A 42 -6.14 -11.97 14.89
CA HIS A 42 -7.50 -12.50 15.13
C HIS A 42 -7.97 -12.30 16.59
N SER A 43 -7.03 -12.23 17.55
CA SER A 43 -7.33 -12.02 18.97
C SER A 43 -7.74 -10.58 19.29
N ILE A 44 -7.40 -9.61 18.43
CA ILE A 44 -7.75 -8.19 18.57
C ILE A 44 -8.77 -7.70 17.55
N ALA A 45 -9.04 -8.47 16.49
CA ALA A 45 -10.12 -8.17 15.53
C ALA A 45 -11.51 -8.44 16.14
N SER A 46 -12.45 -7.53 15.89
CA SER A 46 -13.90 -7.77 16.07
C SER A 46 -14.39 -8.91 15.16
N ASP A 47 -15.57 -9.47 15.43
CA ASP A 47 -16.15 -10.56 14.62
C ASP A 47 -16.50 -10.09 13.20
N ASN A 48 -16.92 -8.83 13.08
CA ASN A 48 -17.06 -8.12 11.82
C ASN A 48 -16.00 -7.04 11.77
N ALA A 49 -15.01 -7.20 10.90
CA ALA A 49 -13.88 -6.27 10.81
C ALA A 49 -13.37 -6.14 9.38
N VAL A 50 -12.63 -5.07 9.13
CA VAL A 50 -11.91 -4.82 7.88
C VAL A 50 -10.41 -4.79 8.16
N LEU A 51 -9.65 -5.40 7.26
CA LEU A 51 -8.20 -5.31 7.18
C LEU A 51 -7.82 -4.50 5.94
N ALA A 52 -7.10 -3.41 6.14
CA ALA A 52 -6.45 -2.62 5.11
C ALA A 52 -4.93 -2.85 5.21
N MET A 53 -4.34 -3.51 4.22
CA MET A 53 -2.94 -3.94 4.28
C MET A 53 -2.17 -3.47 3.06
N TRP A 54 -1.12 -2.69 3.29
CA TRP A 54 -0.17 -2.32 2.25
C TRP A 54 0.71 -3.49 1.84
N TYR A 55 0.97 -3.57 0.55
CA TYR A 55 1.88 -4.53 -0.04
C TYR A 55 2.46 -3.96 -1.33
N THR A 56 3.60 -4.52 -1.74
CA THR A 56 4.18 -4.23 -3.06
C THR A 56 3.93 -5.40 -4.00
N GLY A 57 4.02 -5.16 -5.31
CA GLY A 57 3.74 -6.18 -6.33
C GLY A 57 4.53 -7.50 -6.16
N ASN A 58 5.64 -7.48 -5.43
CA ASN A 58 6.43 -8.68 -5.14
C ASN A 58 5.82 -9.59 -4.06
N PHE A 59 4.86 -9.09 -3.27
CA PHE A 59 4.27 -9.78 -2.11
C PHE A 59 2.77 -10.05 -2.27
N VAL A 60 2.25 -10.07 -3.50
CA VAL A 60 0.81 -10.27 -3.77
C VAL A 60 0.30 -11.56 -3.11
N LEU A 61 1.00 -12.68 -3.29
CA LEU A 61 0.59 -13.98 -2.77
C LEU A 61 0.78 -14.05 -1.25
N GLU A 62 1.86 -13.47 -0.73
CA GLU A 62 2.17 -13.38 0.69
C GLU A 62 1.13 -12.54 1.43
N ALA A 63 0.66 -11.44 0.85
CA ALA A 63 -0.37 -10.58 1.43
C ALA A 63 -1.72 -11.30 1.52
N ILE A 64 -2.10 -12.09 0.51
CA ILE A 64 -3.30 -12.95 0.55
C ILE A 64 -3.18 -13.96 1.69
N ARG A 65 -2.06 -14.71 1.74
CA ARG A 65 -1.81 -15.72 2.77
C ARG A 65 -1.79 -15.11 4.18
N LEU A 66 -1.25 -13.91 4.33
CA LEU A 66 -1.21 -13.24 5.62
C LEU A 66 -2.60 -12.81 6.08
N ALA A 67 -3.42 -12.25 5.18
CA ALA A 67 -4.81 -11.92 5.48
C ALA A 67 -5.60 -13.18 5.91
N GLU A 68 -5.45 -14.29 5.17
CA GLU A 68 -6.10 -15.56 5.50
C GLU A 68 -5.65 -16.12 6.86
N ALA A 69 -4.35 -16.08 7.17
CA ALA A 69 -3.82 -16.52 8.46
C ALA A 69 -4.35 -15.69 9.64
N TRP A 70 -4.74 -14.45 9.39
CA TRP A 70 -5.35 -13.57 10.39
C TRP A 70 -6.90 -13.66 10.44
N ASP A 71 -7.50 -14.63 9.75
CA ASP A 71 -8.96 -14.84 9.65
C ASP A 71 -9.70 -13.73 8.86
N PHE A 72 -9.04 -13.18 7.83
CA PHE A 72 -9.64 -12.23 6.89
C PHE A 72 -9.70 -12.80 5.47
N LYS A 73 -10.83 -12.62 4.80
CA LYS A 73 -11.00 -12.94 3.38
C LYS A 73 -10.78 -11.70 2.54
N VAL A 74 -9.78 -11.74 1.65
CA VAL A 74 -9.53 -10.65 0.69
C VAL A 74 -10.76 -10.43 -0.20
N LYS A 75 -11.18 -9.17 -0.32
CA LYS A 75 -12.30 -8.73 -1.17
C LYS A 75 -11.84 -7.94 -2.38
N ASN A 76 -10.82 -7.10 -2.20
CA ASN A 76 -10.23 -6.31 -3.26
C ASN A 76 -8.73 -6.17 -3.03
N MET A 77 -7.90 -6.67 -3.96
CA MET A 77 -6.45 -6.48 -3.90
C MET A 77 -6.06 -5.02 -4.10
N PHE A 78 -6.82 -4.30 -4.92
CA PHE A 78 -6.59 -2.90 -5.24
C PHE A 78 -7.58 -2.03 -4.46
N GLY A 79 -7.61 -2.15 -3.14
CA GLY A 79 -8.42 -1.29 -2.29
C GLY A 79 -8.05 0.19 -2.43
N PHE A 80 -6.74 0.45 -2.39
CA PHE A 80 -6.14 1.71 -2.80
C PHE A 80 -4.89 1.46 -3.64
N ALA A 81 -4.64 2.35 -4.59
CA ALA A 81 -3.44 2.40 -5.40
C ALA A 81 -2.80 3.78 -5.21
N TRP A 82 -1.70 3.83 -4.46
CA TRP A 82 -0.93 5.05 -4.31
C TRP A 82 0.03 5.21 -5.49
N VAL A 83 -0.24 6.18 -6.36
CA VAL A 83 0.69 6.65 -7.38
C VAL A 83 1.66 7.63 -6.73
N LYS A 84 2.93 7.23 -6.66
CA LYS A 84 3.99 7.98 -6.01
C LYS A 84 4.43 9.12 -6.90
N LEU A 85 4.29 10.35 -6.43
CA LEU A 85 4.89 11.52 -7.06
C LEU A 85 6.27 11.81 -6.47
N ASN A 86 7.14 12.47 -7.23
CA ASN A 86 8.42 12.97 -6.76
C ASN A 86 8.22 13.93 -5.57
N LYS A 87 9.23 14.01 -4.69
CA LYS A 87 9.22 14.99 -3.59
C LYS A 87 8.97 16.39 -4.13
N ASN A 88 8.08 17.14 -3.47
CA ASN A 88 7.70 18.51 -3.84
C ASN A 88 7.10 18.64 -5.26
N ALA A 89 6.51 17.58 -5.83
CA ALA A 89 5.83 17.66 -7.12
C ALA A 89 4.71 18.72 -7.10
N GLY A 90 3.95 18.80 -6.01
CA GLY A 90 2.92 19.82 -5.82
C GLY A 90 3.45 21.25 -5.97
N ASP A 91 4.62 21.55 -5.39
CA ASP A 91 5.23 22.88 -5.50
C ASP A 91 5.66 23.19 -6.93
N ARG A 92 6.19 22.20 -7.67
CA ARG A 92 6.59 22.37 -9.07
C ARG A 92 5.38 22.59 -9.98
N ILE A 93 4.34 21.78 -9.80
CA ILE A 93 3.07 21.92 -10.54
C ILE A 93 2.44 23.29 -10.25
N ASN A 94 2.43 23.73 -8.99
CA ASN A 94 1.85 25.01 -8.63
C ASN A 94 2.60 26.21 -9.22
N LYS A 95 3.93 26.11 -9.38
CA LYS A 95 4.77 27.17 -9.99
C LYS A 95 4.55 27.32 -11.50
N LYS A 96 4.23 26.21 -12.19
CA LYS A 96 3.94 26.20 -13.63
C LYS A 96 2.66 25.41 -13.86
N GLN A 97 1.54 26.12 -13.77
CA GLN A 97 0.22 25.56 -14.03
C GLN A 97 0.14 25.05 -15.48
N PRO A 98 -0.57 23.94 -15.72
CA PRO A 98 -0.71 23.38 -17.06
C PRO A 98 -1.51 24.32 -17.97
N GLU A 99 -1.11 24.44 -19.23
CA GLU A 99 -1.83 25.24 -20.23
C GLU A 99 -3.13 24.56 -20.67
N ASP A 100 -3.10 23.22 -20.79
CA ASP A 100 -4.25 22.41 -21.18
C ASP A 100 -4.21 21.01 -20.55
N PHE A 101 -5.15 20.15 -20.97
CA PHE A 101 -5.24 18.78 -20.50
C PHE A 101 -4.00 17.93 -20.84
N PHE A 102 -3.42 18.10 -22.03
CA PHE A 102 -2.28 17.28 -22.45
C PHE A 102 -1.01 17.70 -21.69
N ASP A 103 -0.81 19.00 -21.49
CA ASP A 103 0.28 19.53 -20.68
C ASP A 103 0.14 19.05 -19.22
N PHE A 104 -1.08 19.05 -18.66
CA PHE A 104 -1.31 18.46 -17.34
C PHE A 104 -0.92 16.98 -17.26
N MET A 105 -1.30 16.18 -18.26
CA MET A 105 -0.97 14.76 -18.29
C MET A 105 0.54 14.52 -18.46
N GLU A 106 1.22 15.34 -19.25
CA GLU A 106 2.68 15.30 -19.40
C GLU A 106 3.38 15.66 -18.08
N ILE A 107 2.98 16.76 -17.43
CA ILE A 107 3.49 17.19 -16.14
C ILE A 107 3.29 16.09 -15.09
N LEU A 108 2.09 15.52 -15.00
CA LEU A 108 1.78 14.45 -14.03
C LEU A 108 2.65 13.21 -14.27
N ASN A 109 2.86 12.82 -15.53
CA ASN A 109 3.74 11.71 -15.88
C ASN A 109 5.21 11.99 -15.51
N ASN A 110 5.71 13.19 -15.79
CA ASN A 110 7.06 13.61 -15.43
C ASN A 110 7.27 13.68 -13.91
N GLU A 111 6.21 14.06 -13.18
CA GLU A 111 6.23 14.10 -11.72
C GLU A 111 5.99 12.74 -11.06
N THR A 112 5.57 11.73 -11.82
CA THR A 112 5.43 10.37 -11.31
C THR A 112 6.80 9.76 -11.07
N LYS A 113 7.00 9.23 -9.85
CA LYS A 113 8.29 8.72 -9.41
C LYS A 113 8.71 7.50 -10.22
N ILE A 114 9.96 7.48 -10.66
CA ILE A 114 10.61 6.29 -11.20
C ILE A 114 11.40 5.61 -10.05
N ASN A 115 10.94 4.46 -9.54
CA ASN A 115 11.71 3.63 -8.58
C ASN A 115 12.30 2.37 -9.23
N CYS A 116 12.81 1.47 -8.39
CA CYS A 116 13.34 0.17 -8.77
C CYS A 116 12.31 -0.69 -9.52
N GLY A 117 12.82 -1.71 -10.22
CA GLY A 117 12.02 -2.65 -11.00
C GLY A 117 12.77 -3.07 -12.25
N ASN A 118 12.77 -4.39 -12.50
CA ASN A 118 13.62 -5.00 -13.52
C ASN A 118 12.96 -5.00 -14.91
N TYR A 119 11.62 -5.11 -14.96
CA TYR A 119 10.85 -5.13 -16.21
C TYR A 119 10.13 -3.80 -16.45
N THR A 120 9.55 -3.23 -15.41
CA THR A 120 8.97 -1.88 -15.40
C THR A 120 9.38 -1.17 -14.11
N ARG A 121 9.43 0.16 -14.14
CA ARG A 121 9.80 0.99 -12.99
C ARG A 121 8.60 1.09 -12.06
N GLN A 122 8.70 0.54 -10.85
CA GLN A 122 7.58 0.50 -9.91
C GLN A 122 7.35 1.89 -9.31
N ASN A 123 6.15 2.43 -9.52
CA ASN A 123 5.75 3.76 -9.10
C ASN A 123 4.45 3.75 -8.29
N ILE A 124 3.93 2.56 -8.00
CA ILE A 124 2.68 2.36 -7.28
C ILE A 124 2.86 1.41 -6.11
N GLU A 125 2.17 1.72 -5.01
CA GLU A 125 1.96 0.79 -3.89
C GLU A 125 0.47 0.51 -3.72
N MET A 126 0.16 -0.72 -3.30
CA MET A 126 -1.22 -1.20 -3.21
C MET A 126 -1.59 -1.44 -1.77
N CYS A 127 -2.83 -1.11 -1.44
CA CYS A 127 -3.46 -1.51 -0.19
C CYS A 127 -4.63 -2.44 -0.53
N LEU A 128 -4.59 -3.68 -0.06
CA LEU A 128 -5.74 -4.59 -0.18
C LEU A 128 -6.79 -4.26 0.88
N ILE A 129 -8.04 -4.62 0.60
CA ILE A 129 -9.13 -4.67 1.57
C ILE A 129 -9.58 -6.12 1.72
N ALA A 130 -9.53 -6.61 2.96
CA ALA A 130 -10.04 -7.90 3.37
C ALA A 130 -11.06 -7.75 4.50
N THR A 131 -11.95 -8.72 4.65
CA THR A 131 -13.03 -8.68 5.65
C THR A 131 -13.05 -9.93 6.51
N ARG A 132 -13.35 -9.75 7.78
CA ARG A 132 -13.76 -10.80 8.70
C ARG A 132 -15.26 -10.73 8.92
N GLY A 133 -15.92 -11.88 9.02
CA GLY A 133 -17.38 -11.96 9.10
C GLY A 133 -18.04 -11.26 7.91
N ASN A 134 -18.98 -10.37 8.19
CA ASN A 134 -19.68 -9.57 7.19
C ASN A 134 -18.90 -8.31 6.76
N GLY A 135 -17.74 -8.03 7.37
CA GLY A 135 -17.02 -6.77 7.18
C GLY A 135 -17.77 -5.57 7.79
N LEU A 136 -17.44 -4.37 7.33
CA LEU A 136 -18.07 -3.12 7.79
C LEU A 136 -18.96 -2.50 6.70
N PRO A 137 -20.02 -1.77 7.08
CA PRO A 137 -20.84 -1.04 6.12
C PRO A 137 -20.01 0.05 5.44
N ARG A 138 -20.17 0.15 4.12
CA ARG A 138 -19.54 1.19 3.30
C ARG A 138 -20.07 2.56 3.72
N GLN A 139 -19.17 3.44 4.14
CA GLN A 139 -19.53 4.80 4.56
C GLN A 139 -19.76 5.76 3.39
N SER A 140 -19.04 5.60 2.27
CA SER A 140 -19.15 6.51 1.14
C SER A 140 -18.87 5.82 -0.20
N ALA A 141 -19.68 6.17 -1.20
CA ALA A 141 -19.50 5.71 -2.56
C ALA A 141 -18.51 6.55 -3.39
N SER A 142 -18.15 7.73 -2.88
CA SER A 142 -17.33 8.72 -3.58
C SER A 142 -15.83 8.56 -3.40
N VAL A 143 -15.39 7.66 -2.50
CA VAL A 143 -13.96 7.41 -2.26
C VAL A 143 -13.35 6.74 -3.48
N ARG A 144 -12.37 7.41 -4.10
CA ARG A 144 -11.62 6.88 -5.24
C ARG A 144 -10.48 5.98 -4.74
N GLN A 145 -10.20 4.97 -5.54
CA GLN A 145 -9.14 3.99 -5.27
C GLN A 145 -7.74 4.56 -5.54
N VAL A 146 -7.60 5.40 -6.58
CA VAL A 146 -6.30 5.97 -6.97
C VAL A 146 -6.02 7.22 -6.14
N ILE A 147 -4.85 7.23 -5.52
CA ILE A 147 -4.35 8.31 -4.68
C ILE A 147 -3.05 8.82 -5.29
N TYR A 148 -2.98 10.12 -5.60
CA TYR A 148 -1.75 10.77 -6.04
C TYR A 148 -1.17 11.55 -4.87
N LEU A 149 -0.01 11.13 -4.36
CA LEU A 149 0.67 11.81 -3.25
C LEU A 149 2.18 11.78 -3.47
N CYS A 150 2.85 12.85 -3.03
CA CYS A 150 4.31 12.93 -3.04
C CYS A 150 4.90 11.90 -2.07
N LEU A 151 6.07 11.38 -2.41
CA LEU A 151 6.89 10.64 -1.46
C LEU A 151 7.23 11.50 -0.24
N ASP A 152 7.15 10.88 0.93
CA ASP A 152 7.65 11.44 2.17
C ASP A 152 8.90 10.65 2.64
N GLU A 153 9.21 10.66 3.94
CA GLU A 153 10.19 9.78 4.56
C GLU A 153 9.87 8.29 4.28
N HIS A 154 10.92 7.45 4.23
CA HIS A 154 10.71 6.01 4.11
C HIS A 154 10.16 5.50 5.46
N SER A 155 9.08 4.70 5.41
CA SER A 155 8.71 3.83 6.54
C SER A 155 9.81 2.84 6.86
#